data_AF-A0A7Y3X6J8-F1
#
_entry.id   AF-A0A7Y3X6J8-F1
#
_cell.length_a   1.000
_cell.length_b   1.000
_cell.length_c   1.000
_cell.angle_alpha   90.00
_cell.angle_beta   90.00
_cell.angle_gamma   90.00
#
_symmetry.space_group_name_H-M   'P 1'
#
loop_
_entity.id
_entity.type
_entity.pdbx_description
1 polymer ?
#
loop_
_entity_poly.entity_id
_entity_poly.type
_entity_poly.pdbx_seq_one_letter_code
_entity_poly.pdbx_strand_id
1 'polypeptide(L)' 'MAVSLANSPRHVRSSRFYVLRRTSMPSMLIETGFVTGAADAARLRDTGFRSQMAAAIAKGILRYLGRSS' A
#
# COMPACT_ATOMS: atom_id res chain seq x y z
N MET A 1 4.43 6.61 -7.34
CA MET A 1 5.37 5.70 -6.63
C MET A 1 4.69 4.35 -6.36
N ALA A 2 5.30 3.19 -6.62
CA ALA A 2 4.72 1.88 -6.26
C ALA A 2 5.41 1.31 -5.01
N VAL A 3 4.65 0.76 -4.06
CA VAL A 3 5.16 0.16 -2.81
C VAL A 3 4.60 -1.24 -2.68
N SER A 4 5.47 -2.25 -2.48
CA SER A 4 5.07 -3.65 -2.28
C SER A 4 5.25 -4.07 -0.83
N LEU A 5 4.23 -4.71 -0.24
CA LEU A 5 4.19 -5.10 1.18
C LEU A 5 4.41 -6.61 1.40
N ALA A 6 4.58 -7.40 0.34
CA ALA A 6 4.38 -8.84 0.41
C ALA A 6 5.48 -9.68 1.09
N ASN A 7 6.78 -9.30 1.10
CA ASN A 7 7.81 -10.20 1.68
C ASN A 7 9.21 -9.57 1.94
N SER A 8 9.28 -8.46 2.69
CA SER A 8 10.55 -7.83 3.20
C SER A 8 11.46 -7.14 2.15
N PRO A 9 12.26 -6.11 2.51
CA PRO A 9 11.85 -4.81 3.06
C PRO A 9 11.19 -3.91 1.99
N ARG A 10 10.51 -2.85 2.47
CA ARG A 10 9.78 -1.80 1.73
C ARG A 10 10.58 -1.21 0.57
N HIS A 11 10.54 -1.86 -0.60
CA HIS A 11 11.13 -1.28 -1.80
C HIS A 11 10.12 -0.36 -2.47
N VAL A 12 10.49 0.91 -2.50
CA VAL A 12 9.87 1.89 -3.38
C VAL A 12 10.30 1.55 -4.80
N ARG A 13 9.36 1.17 -5.65
CA ARG A 13 9.61 0.90 -7.07
C ARG A 13 9.06 2.04 -7.91
N SER A 14 9.90 2.56 -8.80
CA SER A 14 9.44 3.42 -9.88
C SER A 14 8.89 2.52 -10.98
N SER A 15 7.59 2.63 -11.27
CA SER A 15 6.91 1.87 -12.33
C SER A 15 6.02 2.80 -13.15
N ARG A 16 5.86 2.49 -14.44
CA ARG A 16 5.13 3.31 -15.41
C ARG A 16 3.63 3.03 -15.45
N PHE A 17 3.04 2.63 -14.32
CA PHE A 17 1.60 2.40 -14.23
C PHE A 17 0.82 3.66 -14.64
N TYR A 18 -0.22 3.48 -15.47
CA TYR A 18 -1.00 4.59 -16.05
C TYR A 18 -1.47 5.57 -14.97
N VAL A 19 -2.01 5.05 -13.87
CA VAL A 19 -2.52 5.82 -12.72
C VAL A 19 -1.46 6.69 -12.04
N LEU A 20 -0.19 6.27 -12.09
CA LEU A 20 0.94 7.02 -11.52
C LEU A 20 1.49 8.07 -12.48
N ARG A 21 1.23 7.95 -13.79
CA ARG A 21 1.74 8.85 -14.83
C ARG A 21 0.75 9.91 -15.28
N ARG A 22 -0.55 9.62 -15.21
CA ARG A 22 -1.64 10.48 -15.73
C ARG A 22 -2.37 11.26 -14.62
N THR A 23 -1.69 11.53 -13.51
CA THR A 23 -2.22 12.24 -12.34
C THR A 23 -1.39 13.50 -12.09
N SER A 24 -2.04 14.64 -11.89
CA SER A 24 -1.38 15.94 -11.64
C SER A 24 -1.03 16.19 -10.16
N MET A 25 -1.65 15.44 -9.24
CA MET A 25 -1.33 15.45 -7.82
C MET A 25 -0.38 14.29 -7.41
N PRO A 26 0.25 14.35 -6.22
CA PRO A 26 1.05 13.25 -5.70
C PRO A 26 0.28 11.92 -5.69
N SER A 27 0.86 10.86 -6.27
CA SER A 27 0.20 9.56 -6.42
C SER A 27 1.09 8.37 -6.06
N MET A 28 0.47 7.35 -5.45
CA MET A 28 1.12 6.08 -5.15
C MET A 28 0.20 4.89 -5.36
N LEU A 29 0.80 3.73 -5.66
CA LEU A 29 0.14 2.44 -5.79
C LEU A 29 0.72 1.53 -4.72
N ILE A 30 -0.14 0.84 -3.98
CA ILE A 30 0.28 -0.07 -2.91
C ILE A 30 -0.14 -1.49 -3.29
N GLU A 31 0.82 -2.39 -3.39
CA GLU A 31 0.59 -3.83 -3.51
C GLU A 31 0.57 -4.42 -2.10
N THR A 32 -0.60 -4.85 -1.64
CA THR A 32 -0.84 -5.26 -0.25
C THR A 32 -0.48 -6.70 0.06
N GLY A 33 -0.22 -7.52 -0.97
CA GLY A 33 0.12 -8.94 -0.89
C GLY A 33 -0.18 -9.65 -2.20
N PHE A 34 0.22 -10.92 -2.32
CA PHE A 34 -0.12 -11.76 -3.48
C PHE A 34 -1.34 -12.65 -3.19
N VAL A 35 -2.39 -12.55 -3.99
CA VAL A 35 -3.57 -13.45 -3.88
C VAL A 35 -3.26 -14.91 -4.22
N THR A 36 -2.16 -15.16 -4.93
CA THR A 36 -1.67 -16.51 -5.27
C THR A 36 -0.75 -17.09 -4.20
N GLY A 37 -0.23 -16.27 -3.28
CA GLY A 37 0.58 -16.74 -2.17
C GLY A 37 -0.32 -17.19 -1.02
N ALA A 38 -0.23 -18.46 -0.60
CA ALA A 38 -1.13 -19.02 0.41
C ALA A 38 -1.16 -18.20 1.72
N ALA A 39 0.00 -17.74 2.19
CA ALA A 39 0.13 -16.93 3.40
C ALA A 39 -0.52 -15.54 3.25
N ASP A 40 -0.26 -14.86 2.13
CA ASP A 40 -0.81 -13.54 1.85
C ASP A 40 -2.32 -13.62 1.59
N ALA A 41 -2.78 -14.61 0.84
CA ALA A 41 -4.20 -14.83 0.59
C ALA A 41 -4.98 -15.07 1.89
N ALA A 42 -4.42 -15.84 2.83
CA ALA A 42 -5.03 -16.05 4.14
C ALA A 42 -5.14 -14.73 4.92
N ARG A 43 -4.06 -13.94 4.96
CA ARG A 43 -4.06 -12.61 5.60
C ARG A 43 -5.02 -11.63 4.92
N LEU A 44 -5.08 -11.61 3.60
CA LEU A 44 -5.99 -10.74 2.84
C LEU A 44 -7.46 -11.11 3.04
N ARG A 45 -7.77 -12.36 3.40
CA ARG A 45 -9.14 -12.82 3.78
C ARG A 45 -9.52 -12.46 5.21
N ASP A 46 -8.56 -12.20 6.08
CA ASP A 46 -8.79 -11.80 7.48
C ASP A 46 -9.27 -10.33 7.57
N THR A 47 -10.41 -10.10 8.24
CA THR A 47 -10.99 -8.76 8.46
C THR A 47 -10.11 -7.88 9.35
N GLY A 48 -9.51 -8.45 10.40
CA GLY A 48 -8.62 -7.76 11.32
C GLY A 48 -7.33 -7.30 10.63
N PHE A 49 -6.73 -8.16 9.80
CA PHE A 49 -5.56 -7.80 9.01
C PHE A 49 -5.88 -6.66 8.03
N ARG A 50 -7.03 -6.72 7.34
CA ARG A 50 -7.47 -5.62 6.47
C ARG A 50 -7.67 -4.31 7.23
N SER A 51 -8.26 -4.35 8.43
CA SER A 51 -8.45 -3.18 9.27
C SER A 51 -7.12 -2.55 9.72
N GLN A 52 -6.16 -3.38 10.15
CA GLN A 52 -4.82 -2.91 10.53
C GLN A 52 -4.10 -2.26 9.34
N MET A 53 -4.18 -2.88 8.17
CA MET A 53 -3.61 -2.35 6.94
C MET A 53 -4.24 -1.00 6.54
N ALA A 54 -5.57 -0.88 6.59
CA ALA A 54 -6.28 0.35 6.31
C ALA A 54 -5.87 1.49 7.27
N ALA A 55 -5.78 1.19 8.57
CA ALA A 55 -5.32 2.13 9.58
C ALA A 55 -3.87 2.61 9.32
N ALA A 56 -2.98 1.70 8.93
CA ALA A 56 -1.61 2.04 8.59
C ALA A 56 -1.50 2.95 7.35
N ILE A 57 -2.30 2.68 6.31
CA ILE A 57 -2.37 3.51 5.11
C ILE A 57 -2.90 4.91 5.45
N ALA A 58 -4.01 4.99 6.19
CA ALA A 58 -4.59 6.26 6.63
C ALA A 58 -3.59 7.09 7.44
N LYS A 59 -2.90 6.47 8.41
CA LYS A 59 -1.83 7.12 9.18
C LYS A 59 -0.67 7.59 8.30
N GLY A 60 -0.33 6.84 7.24
CA GLY A 60 0.66 7.25 6.25
C GLY A 60 0.24 8.52 5.50
N ILE A 61 -1.00 8.56 5.02
CA ILE A 61 -1.57 9.71 4.30
C ILE A 61 -1.63 10.94 5.21
N LEU A 62 -2.12 10.80 6.45
CA LEU A 62 -2.21 11.91 7.40
C LEU A 62 -0.83 12.49 7.71
N ARG A 63 0.20 11.65 7.88
CA ARG A 63 1.58 12.11 8.05
C ARG A 63 2.11 12.84 6.82
N TYR A 64 1.83 12.34 5.61
CA TYR A 64 2.22 13.01 4.37
C TYR A 64 1.59 14.42 4.25
N LEU A 65 0.34 14.56 4.71
CA LEU A 65 -0.38 15.83 4.71
C LEU A 65 0.00 16.76 5.89
N GLY A 66 0.90 16.35 6.79
CA GLY A 66 1.23 17.11 8.00
C GLY A 66 0.10 17.18 9.02
N ARG A 67 -0.87 16.26 8.96
CA ARG A 67 -2.06 16.21 9.82
C ARG A 67 -1.96 15.15 10.93
N SER A 68 -0.74 14.77 11.33
CA SER A 68 -0.56 13.88 12.49
C SER A 68 -0.42 14.71 13.76
N SER A 69 -1.45 14.68 14.59
CA SER A 69 -1.40 15.08 16.00
C SER A 69 -0.63 14.05 16.84
#